data_AF-A0A2R8FCN9-F1
#
_entry.id   AF-A0A2R8FCN9-F1
#
_cell.length_a   1.000
_cell.length_b   1.000
_cell.length_c   1.000
_cell.angle_alpha   90.00
_cell.angle_beta   90.00
_cell.angle_gamma   90.00
#
_symmetry.space_group_name_H-M   'P 1'
#
loop_
_entity.id
_entity.type
_entity.pdbx_description
1 polymer ?
#
loop_
_entity_poly.entity_id
_entity_poly.type
_entity_poly.pdbx_seq_one_letter_code
_entity_poly.pdbx_strand_id
1 'polypeptide(L)'
;MVKTDHNIIKSSLHLENQKFGRKPQTSSDSESKIEVIGLDLQTSHYHALSAIQKLLSATNYRGNAEGAYLSRETNTFKFEGIIPRIKFSRSEYLEAYGVKKYKTSRNKYEFGGKEAVISLEALYHLGNKPYLIVATRRRWNKGEEVVDRYQTFSPILRICEGWEGLTPKENKALDEGPFINLVSTKHKGFIIEPCPIIVDQIDSYFVLKPANMYQEIKLRFPNASKFTYTFLDWIVSTATRKKMNNPTNKDWPDKIEIGFENLSYTLRMNRYITSRNWKKIETAINRCIEIAIELKWLIKHERIQGKTISKKEVFYLNKIKFQQISKNRLLESEQKPI
;
A
#
# COMPACT_ATOMS: atom_id res chain seq x y z
N MET A 1 6.09 17.17 15.62
CA MET A 1 5.71 17.32 14.20
C MET A 1 6.55 16.35 13.39
N VAL A 2 5.93 15.45 12.62
CA VAL A 2 6.61 14.47 11.78
C VAL A 2 6.95 15.14 10.44
N LYS A 3 8.22 15.45 10.20
CA LYS A 3 8.67 15.96 8.89
C LYS A 3 8.61 14.83 7.85
N THR A 4 7.89 15.04 6.75
CA THR A 4 7.66 14.04 5.69
C THR A 4 8.54 14.25 4.45
N ASP A 5 9.72 14.86 4.61
CA ASP A 5 10.66 15.23 3.53
C ASP A 5 11.33 14.01 2.84
N HIS A 6 10.78 12.81 2.96
CA HIS A 6 11.33 11.61 2.35
C HIS A 6 10.81 11.47 0.92
N ASN A 7 11.73 11.48 -0.03
CA ASN A 7 11.42 11.26 -1.44
C ASN A 7 11.17 9.78 -1.71
N ILE A 8 11.73 8.89 -0.89
CA ILE A 8 11.54 7.44 -0.98
C ILE A 8 10.90 6.88 0.31
N ILE A 9 9.88 6.05 0.15
CA ILE A 9 9.28 5.27 1.24
C ILE A 9 9.65 3.80 1.15
N LYS A 10 9.74 3.14 2.31
CA LYS A 10 9.75 1.68 2.40
C LYS A 10 8.32 1.16 2.48
N SER A 11 8.12 -0.11 2.15
CA SER A 11 6.89 -0.85 2.42
C SER A 11 7.21 -2.33 2.55
N SER A 12 6.68 -3.01 3.57
CA SER A 12 6.87 -4.46 3.69
C SER A 12 6.32 -5.16 2.46
N LEU A 13 7.09 -6.06 1.86
CA LEU A 13 6.63 -6.87 0.74
C LEU A 13 5.48 -7.79 1.15
N HIS A 14 5.37 -8.15 2.43
CA HIS A 14 4.21 -8.91 2.94
C HIS A 14 2.90 -8.15 2.77
N LEU A 15 2.90 -6.85 3.10
CA LEU A 15 1.78 -5.94 2.88
C LEU A 15 1.50 -5.75 1.39
N GLU A 16 2.52 -5.47 0.58
CA GLU A 16 2.35 -5.28 -0.86
C GLU A 16 1.70 -6.49 -1.53
N ASN A 17 2.11 -7.70 -1.11
CA ASN A 17 1.54 -8.95 -1.61
C ASN A 17 0.05 -9.12 -1.29
N GLN A 18 -0.49 -8.42 -0.28
CA GLN A 18 -1.93 -8.46 -0.01
C GLN A 18 -2.73 -7.66 -1.05
N LYS A 19 -2.14 -6.71 -1.78
CA LYS A 19 -2.88 -5.88 -2.74
C LYS A 19 -3.26 -6.65 -4.01
N PHE A 20 -2.55 -7.73 -4.30
CA PHE A 20 -2.75 -8.52 -5.53
C PHE A 20 -3.80 -9.60 -5.33
N GLY A 21 -4.66 -9.78 -6.34
CA GLY A 21 -5.59 -10.89 -6.36
C GLY A 21 -4.88 -12.22 -6.60
N ARG A 22 -5.56 -13.32 -6.26
CA ARG A 22 -5.09 -14.69 -6.47
C ARG A 22 -6.06 -15.41 -7.38
N LYS A 23 -5.54 -16.25 -8.29
CA LYS A 23 -6.37 -17.18 -9.04
C LYS A 23 -6.95 -18.20 -8.03
N PRO A 24 -8.26 -18.46 -8.03
CA PRO A 24 -8.85 -19.51 -7.20
C PRO A 24 -8.13 -20.83 -7.47
N GLN A 25 -7.82 -21.58 -6.41
CA GLN A 25 -7.38 -22.97 -6.58
C GLN A 25 -8.63 -23.78 -6.96
N THR A 26 -8.54 -24.56 -8.03
CA THR A 26 -9.59 -25.51 -8.43
C THR A 26 -9.61 -26.66 -7.43
N SER A 27 -10.27 -26.49 -6.29
CA SER A 27 -10.72 -27.59 -5.45
C SER A 27 -12.16 -27.91 -5.82
N SER A 28 -12.38 -29.17 -6.22
CA SER A 28 -13.69 -29.78 -6.42
C SER A 28 -14.61 -29.52 -5.23
N ASP A 29 -15.87 -29.20 -5.54
CA ASP A 29 -17.03 -29.21 -4.65
C ASP A 29 -16.94 -28.35 -3.37
N SER A 30 -17.18 -27.05 -3.55
CA SER A 30 -18.06 -26.29 -2.66
C SER A 30 -18.34 -24.92 -3.29
N GLU A 31 -19.61 -24.50 -3.27
CA GLU A 31 -20.05 -23.13 -3.52
C GLU A 31 -19.55 -22.18 -2.40
N SER A 32 -18.25 -22.20 -2.10
CA SER A 32 -17.65 -21.25 -1.19
C SER A 32 -17.67 -19.88 -1.88
N LYS A 33 -18.53 -18.99 -1.38
CA LYS A 33 -18.47 -17.55 -1.68
C LYS A 33 -17.00 -17.14 -1.63
N ILE A 34 -16.43 -16.78 -2.78
CA ILE A 34 -15.00 -16.43 -2.89
C ILE A 34 -14.75 -15.27 -1.93
N GLU A 35 -14.17 -15.58 -0.79
CA GLU A 35 -13.75 -14.57 0.15
C GLU A 35 -12.57 -13.81 -0.47
N VAL A 36 -12.69 -12.49 -0.54
CA VAL A 36 -11.66 -11.66 -1.16
C VAL A 36 -10.43 -11.69 -0.27
N ILE A 37 -9.46 -12.55 -0.60
CA ILE A 37 -8.17 -12.60 0.08
C ILE A 37 -7.40 -11.30 -0.18
N GLY A 38 -6.85 -10.72 0.87
CA GLY A 38 -6.03 -9.51 0.85
C GLY A 38 -6.82 -8.21 0.69
N LEU A 39 -6.11 -7.15 0.26
CA LEU A 39 -6.60 -5.78 0.18
C LEU A 39 -7.13 -5.46 -1.23
N ASP A 40 -8.45 -5.47 -1.43
CA ASP A 40 -9.07 -4.89 -2.62
C ASP A 40 -9.34 -3.39 -2.41
N LEU A 41 -8.30 -2.58 -2.66
CA LEU A 41 -8.29 -1.15 -2.38
C LEU A 41 -8.91 -0.32 -3.52
N GLN A 42 -9.66 0.71 -3.15
CA GLN A 42 -10.00 1.82 -4.06
C GLN A 42 -8.83 2.81 -4.15
N THR A 43 -8.85 3.70 -5.15
CA THR A 43 -7.79 4.70 -5.39
C THR A 43 -7.51 5.54 -4.14
N SER A 44 -8.53 6.01 -3.44
CA SER A 44 -8.38 6.80 -2.20
C SER A 44 -7.64 6.03 -1.09
N HIS A 45 -7.85 4.72 -0.98
CA HIS A 45 -7.19 3.87 0.00
C HIS A 45 -5.70 3.66 -0.31
N TYR A 46 -5.31 3.63 -1.60
CA TYR A 46 -3.89 3.60 -1.97
C TYR A 46 -3.15 4.85 -1.47
N HIS A 47 -3.76 6.03 -1.64
CA HIS A 47 -3.21 7.29 -1.12
C HIS A 47 -3.18 7.31 0.41
N ALA A 48 -4.24 6.81 1.09
CA ALA A 48 -4.29 6.73 2.55
C ALA A 48 -3.21 5.80 3.11
N LEU A 49 -3.07 4.59 2.56
CA LEU A 49 -2.05 3.63 2.99
C LEU A 49 -0.64 4.18 2.73
N SER A 50 -0.42 4.85 1.59
CA SER A 50 0.85 5.53 1.29
C SER A 50 1.16 6.64 2.29
N ALA A 51 0.15 7.43 2.70
CA ALA A 51 0.31 8.47 3.71
C ALA A 51 0.82 7.88 5.03
N ILE A 52 0.22 6.77 5.48
CA ILE A 52 0.70 6.06 6.67
C ILE A 52 2.12 5.52 6.48
N GLN A 53 2.43 4.95 5.32
CA GLN A 53 3.79 4.48 5.01
C GLN A 53 4.82 5.62 5.00
N LYS A 54 4.46 6.82 4.53
CA LYS A 54 5.32 8.03 4.61
C LYS A 54 5.59 8.42 6.05
N LEU A 55 4.53 8.51 6.86
CA LEU A 55 4.63 8.88 8.27
C LEU A 55 5.49 7.85 9.03
N LEU A 56 5.26 6.55 8.82
CA LEU A 56 6.10 5.50 9.39
C LEU A 56 7.56 5.60 8.89
N SER A 57 7.77 5.79 7.60
CA SER A 57 9.11 5.93 7.00
C SER A 57 9.88 7.12 7.56
N ALA A 58 9.20 8.24 7.86
CA ALA A 58 9.80 9.43 8.47
C ALA A 58 10.40 9.13 9.86
N THR A 59 9.79 8.19 10.59
CA THR A 59 10.28 7.69 11.89
C THR A 59 11.15 6.43 11.75
N ASN A 60 11.54 6.07 10.53
CA ASN A 60 12.21 4.80 10.22
C ASN A 60 11.52 3.58 10.85
N TYR A 61 10.18 3.58 10.82
CA TYR A 61 9.32 2.54 11.39
C TYR A 61 9.43 2.33 12.90
N ARG A 62 10.03 3.26 13.64
CA ARG A 62 10.08 3.23 15.11
C ARG A 62 8.89 3.90 15.78
N GLY A 63 8.14 4.72 15.05
CA GLY A 63 7.07 5.54 15.61
C GLY A 63 7.59 6.77 16.35
N ASN A 64 6.68 7.55 16.89
CA ASN A 64 6.97 8.74 17.71
C ASN A 64 6.10 8.78 19.00
N ALA A 65 5.48 7.64 19.32
CA ALA A 65 4.74 7.38 20.54
C ALA A 65 5.12 5.98 21.05
N GLU A 66 4.83 5.70 22.31
CA GLU A 66 5.15 4.41 22.93
C GLU A 66 4.49 3.25 22.17
N GLY A 67 5.33 2.36 21.63
CA GLY A 67 4.91 1.17 20.91
C GLY A 67 4.43 0.06 21.86
N ALA A 68 4.00 -1.06 21.28
CA ALA A 68 3.63 -2.25 22.04
C ALA A 68 4.47 -3.44 21.59
N TYR A 69 5.07 -4.17 22.54
CA TYR A 69 5.70 -5.45 22.23
C TYR A 69 4.62 -6.51 22.00
N LEU A 70 4.71 -7.24 20.89
CA LEU A 70 3.90 -8.42 20.64
C LEU A 70 4.79 -9.65 20.76
N SER A 71 4.39 -10.61 21.60
CA SER A 71 5.01 -11.94 21.63
C SER A 71 4.39 -12.82 20.55
N ARG A 72 5.21 -13.69 19.97
CA ARG A 72 4.82 -14.58 18.87
C ARG A 72 3.63 -15.49 19.20
N GLU A 73 3.54 -15.92 20.44
CA GLU A 73 2.56 -16.87 20.96
C GLU A 73 1.17 -16.25 21.07
N THR A 74 1.13 -14.94 21.36
CA THR A 74 -0.10 -14.22 21.77
C THR A 74 -0.84 -13.54 20.61
N ASN A 75 -0.25 -13.45 19.41
CA ASN A 75 -0.87 -12.80 18.26
C ASN A 75 -1.09 -13.74 17.06
N THR A 76 -2.12 -13.45 16.28
CA THR A 76 -2.53 -14.25 15.11
C THR A 76 -1.56 -14.15 13.93
N PHE A 77 -0.72 -13.12 13.88
CA PHE A 77 0.27 -12.89 12.82
C PHE A 77 1.58 -13.65 13.05
N LYS A 78 1.75 -14.30 14.22
CA LYS A 78 3.01 -14.93 14.64
C LYS A 78 4.19 -13.95 14.50
N PHE A 79 3.93 -12.67 14.71
CA PHE A 79 4.92 -11.61 14.72
C PHE A 79 5.56 -11.52 16.10
N GLU A 80 6.82 -11.15 16.16
CA GLU A 80 7.52 -10.90 17.41
C GLU A 80 8.33 -9.62 17.30
N GLY A 81 8.15 -8.72 18.26
CA GLY A 81 8.83 -7.44 18.29
C GLY A 81 7.91 -6.28 18.63
N ILE A 82 8.43 -5.07 18.47
CA ILE A 82 7.72 -3.83 18.78
C ILE A 82 6.85 -3.42 17.59
N ILE A 83 5.55 -3.26 17.82
CA ILE A 83 4.66 -2.55 16.90
C ILE A 83 4.77 -1.05 17.20
N PRO A 84 5.22 -0.24 16.23
CA PRO A 84 5.39 1.19 16.43
C PRO A 84 4.03 1.87 16.54
N ARG A 85 3.96 2.95 17.32
CA ARG A 85 2.81 3.86 17.29
C ARG A 85 3.22 5.21 16.72
N ILE A 86 2.38 5.75 15.86
CA ILE A 86 2.62 7.06 15.25
C ILE A 86 1.48 8.03 15.55
N LYS A 87 1.82 9.11 16.23
CA LYS A 87 0.98 10.26 16.54
C LYS A 87 1.16 11.34 15.48
N PHE A 88 0.05 11.83 14.92
CA PHE A 88 0.05 12.93 13.96
C PHE A 88 -1.25 13.74 14.02
N SER A 89 -1.19 15.00 13.63
CA SER A 89 -2.32 15.88 13.44
C SER A 89 -3.05 15.60 12.11
N ARG A 90 -4.28 16.09 12.01
CA ARG A 90 -5.04 16.07 10.74
C ARG A 90 -4.26 16.70 9.59
N SER A 91 -3.61 17.85 9.81
CA SER A 91 -2.82 18.54 8.78
C SER A 91 -1.66 17.69 8.26
N GLU A 92 -0.91 17.04 9.16
CA GLU A 92 0.19 16.14 8.79
C GLU A 92 -0.30 14.95 7.95
N TYR A 93 -1.46 14.39 8.29
CA TYR A 93 -2.07 13.33 7.49
C TYR A 93 -2.48 13.82 6.09
N LEU A 94 -3.16 14.96 6.01
CA LEU A 94 -3.62 15.53 4.73
C LEU A 94 -2.44 15.88 3.81
N GLU A 95 -1.33 16.35 4.37
CA GLU A 95 -0.08 16.58 3.64
C GLU A 95 0.53 15.27 3.14
N ALA A 96 0.66 14.26 4.01
CA ALA A 96 1.18 12.95 3.62
C ALA A 96 0.32 12.27 2.54
N TYR A 97 -1.01 12.44 2.62
CA TYR A 97 -1.97 12.00 1.61
C TYR A 97 -1.82 12.76 0.29
N GLY A 98 -1.36 14.01 0.33
CA GLY A 98 -1.20 14.87 -0.84
C GLY A 98 -2.46 15.66 -1.20
N VAL A 99 -3.27 16.02 -0.21
CA VAL A 99 -4.43 16.90 -0.40
C VAL A 99 -3.94 18.29 -0.80
N LYS A 100 -4.53 18.87 -1.86
CA LYS A 100 -4.13 20.18 -2.35
C LYS A 100 -4.57 21.29 -1.38
N LYS A 101 -3.67 22.26 -1.18
CA LYS A 101 -4.00 23.52 -0.52
C LYS A 101 -4.36 24.56 -1.57
N TYR A 102 -5.39 25.35 -1.26
CA TYR A 102 -5.85 26.46 -2.09
C TYR A 102 -5.76 27.75 -1.28
N LYS A 103 -5.46 28.84 -1.98
CA LYS A 103 -5.41 30.17 -1.38
C LYS A 103 -6.83 30.70 -1.22
N THR A 104 -7.27 30.95 0.01
CA THR A 104 -8.61 31.47 0.31
C THR A 104 -8.66 32.99 0.13
N SER A 105 -9.88 33.54 0.11
CA SER A 105 -10.12 35.00 0.10
C SER A 105 -9.48 35.73 1.28
N ARG A 106 -9.14 35.01 2.35
CA ARG A 106 -8.43 35.51 3.54
C ARG A 106 -6.90 35.42 3.41
N ASN A 107 -6.38 35.18 2.21
CA ASN A 107 -4.95 35.06 1.92
C ASN A 107 -4.25 33.90 2.68
N LYS A 108 -5.01 32.87 3.10
CA LYS A 108 -4.50 31.67 3.80
C LYS A 108 -4.54 30.45 2.89
N TYR A 109 -3.59 29.54 3.04
CA TYR A 109 -3.57 28.26 2.33
C TYR A 109 -4.31 27.20 3.14
N GLU A 110 -5.46 26.75 2.64
CA GLU A 110 -6.33 25.78 3.31
C GLU A 110 -6.53 24.54 2.43
N PHE A 111 -6.68 23.37 3.05
CA PHE A 111 -6.92 22.12 2.33
C PHE A 111 -8.30 22.11 1.67
N GLY A 112 -8.40 21.53 0.46
CA GLY A 112 -9.68 21.35 -0.21
C GLY A 112 -10.64 20.47 0.61
N GLY A 113 -11.80 21.03 1.00
CA GLY A 113 -12.73 20.36 1.93
C GLY A 113 -13.19 18.97 1.48
N LYS A 114 -13.65 18.84 0.23
CA LYS A 114 -14.13 17.55 -0.32
C LYS A 114 -13.03 16.48 -0.35
N GLU A 115 -11.82 16.85 -0.75
CA GLU A 115 -10.69 15.93 -0.83
C GLU A 115 -10.20 15.53 0.56
N ALA A 116 -10.21 16.46 1.52
CA ALA A 116 -9.90 16.17 2.91
C ALA A 116 -10.88 15.15 3.51
N VAL A 117 -12.19 15.29 3.25
CA VAL A 117 -13.21 14.32 3.70
C VAL A 117 -12.95 12.94 3.12
N ILE A 118 -12.76 12.83 1.80
CA ILE A 118 -12.45 11.55 1.11
C ILE A 118 -11.18 10.90 1.68
N SER A 119 -10.17 11.69 2.01
CA SER A 119 -8.92 11.17 2.58
C SER A 119 -9.14 10.56 3.97
N LEU A 120 -9.90 11.24 4.84
CA LEU A 120 -10.19 10.76 6.18
C LEU A 120 -11.10 9.53 6.16
N GLU A 121 -12.13 9.51 5.30
CA GLU A 121 -12.95 8.33 5.05
C GLU A 121 -12.10 7.11 4.67
N ALA A 122 -11.12 7.31 3.77
CA ALA A 122 -10.21 6.24 3.39
C ALA A 122 -9.32 5.78 4.55
N LEU A 123 -8.83 6.69 5.41
CA LEU A 123 -8.09 6.33 6.62
C LEU A 123 -8.94 5.46 7.55
N TYR A 124 -10.15 5.91 7.89
CA TYR A 124 -11.06 5.16 8.76
C TYR A 124 -11.44 3.80 8.18
N HIS A 125 -11.66 3.72 6.88
CA HIS A 125 -11.95 2.44 6.24
C HIS A 125 -10.78 1.45 6.37
N LEU A 126 -9.52 1.92 6.29
CA LEU A 126 -8.35 1.06 6.55
C LEU A 126 -8.26 0.60 8.02
N GLY A 127 -8.81 1.38 8.96
CA GLY A 127 -8.83 1.08 10.39
C GLY A 127 -10.00 0.21 10.85
N ASN A 128 -11.13 0.27 10.16
CA ASN A 128 -12.37 -0.37 10.60
C ASN A 128 -12.76 -1.59 9.77
N LYS A 129 -12.35 -1.68 8.49
CA LYS A 129 -12.72 -2.81 7.65
C LYS A 129 -11.75 -3.97 7.86
N PRO A 130 -12.22 -5.15 8.32
CA PRO A 130 -11.39 -6.33 8.36
C PRO A 130 -11.10 -6.86 6.95
N TYR A 131 -9.89 -7.36 6.76
CA TYR A 131 -9.45 -8.05 5.55
C TYR A 131 -8.99 -9.45 5.91
N LEU A 132 -9.25 -10.43 5.02
CA LEU A 132 -8.65 -11.74 5.12
C LEU A 132 -7.18 -11.64 4.71
N ILE A 133 -6.28 -11.62 5.69
CA ILE A 133 -4.84 -11.53 5.48
C ILE A 133 -4.26 -12.94 5.46
N VAL A 134 -3.56 -13.28 4.38
CA VAL A 134 -2.86 -14.56 4.23
C VAL A 134 -1.45 -14.30 3.75
N ALA A 135 -0.45 -14.70 4.53
CA ALA A 135 0.95 -14.53 4.17
C ALA A 135 1.81 -15.69 4.67
N THR A 136 2.98 -15.81 4.05
CA THR A 136 4.00 -16.78 4.43
C THR A 136 5.30 -16.03 4.73
N ARG A 137 5.97 -16.43 5.81
CA ARG A 137 7.27 -15.90 6.23
C ARG A 137 8.29 -17.02 6.17
N ARG A 138 9.40 -16.77 5.48
CA ARG A 138 10.57 -17.65 5.51
C ARG A 138 11.48 -17.21 6.65
N ARG A 139 11.98 -18.17 7.43
CA ARG A 139 13.00 -17.94 8.45
C ARG A 139 13.93 -19.13 8.53
N TRP A 140 15.10 -18.91 9.10
CA TRP A 140 16.04 -19.97 9.42
C TRP A 140 15.83 -20.41 10.86
N ASN A 141 15.73 -21.72 11.08
CA ASN A 141 15.65 -22.33 12.39
C ASN A 141 16.66 -23.46 12.47
N LYS A 142 17.67 -23.34 13.35
CA LYS A 142 18.73 -24.34 13.53
C LYS A 142 19.39 -24.79 12.21
N GLY A 143 19.60 -23.86 11.28
CA GLY A 143 20.24 -24.14 9.98
C GLY A 143 19.30 -24.65 8.89
N GLU A 144 18.01 -24.84 9.15
CA GLU A 144 17.01 -25.20 8.15
C GLU A 144 16.10 -24.02 7.79
N GLU A 145 15.78 -23.85 6.50
CA GLU A 145 14.77 -22.89 6.06
C GLU A 145 13.38 -23.45 6.39
N VAL A 146 12.65 -22.77 7.27
CA VAL A 146 11.27 -23.08 7.61
C VAL A 146 10.32 -21.98 7.12
N VAL A 147 9.10 -22.38 6.77
CA VAL A 147 8.06 -21.48 6.28
C VAL A 147 6.92 -21.42 7.30
N ASP A 148 6.74 -20.26 7.92
CA ASP A 148 5.56 -19.97 8.72
C ASP A 148 4.43 -19.49 7.80
N ARG A 149 3.21 -19.98 8.00
CA ARG A 149 2.00 -19.48 7.34
C ARG A 149 1.03 -18.97 8.39
N TYR A 150 0.46 -17.80 8.14
CA TYR A 150 -0.61 -17.26 8.99
C TYR A 150 -1.78 -16.77 8.14
N GLN A 151 -2.97 -16.90 8.73
CA GLN A 151 -4.24 -16.50 8.16
C GLN A 151 -5.08 -15.87 9.27
N THR A 152 -5.56 -14.66 9.05
CA THR A 152 -6.32 -13.92 10.06
C THR A 152 -7.23 -12.88 9.42
N PHE A 153 -8.30 -12.52 10.12
CA PHE A 153 -9.15 -11.38 9.79
C PHE A 153 -8.76 -10.19 10.64
N SER A 154 -8.33 -9.11 10.01
CA SER A 154 -7.90 -7.93 10.74
C SER A 154 -8.00 -6.68 9.86
N PRO A 155 -8.35 -5.51 10.43
CA PRO A 155 -8.05 -4.25 9.76
C PRO A 155 -6.53 -4.07 9.66
N ILE A 156 -6.08 -3.22 8.74
CA ILE A 156 -4.64 -3.01 8.56
C ILE A 156 -4.07 -1.94 9.50
N LEU A 157 -4.93 -1.17 10.16
CA LEU A 157 -4.58 -0.16 11.15
C LEU A 157 -5.50 -0.30 12.36
N ARG A 158 -5.02 0.07 13.54
CA ARG A 158 -5.84 0.48 14.68
C ARG A 158 -5.69 1.99 14.82
N ILE A 159 -6.83 2.68 14.94
CA ILE A 159 -6.89 4.13 15.02
C ILE A 159 -7.39 4.50 16.41
N CYS A 160 -6.59 5.30 17.12
CA CYS A 160 -6.98 5.91 18.38
C CYS A 160 -7.04 7.43 18.19
N GLU A 161 -8.08 8.05 18.71
CA GLU A 161 -8.31 9.49 18.63
C GLU A 161 -8.63 10.04 20.01
N GLY A 162 -8.37 11.33 20.20
CA GLY A 162 -8.66 12.01 21.44
C GLY A 162 -9.16 13.42 21.20
N TRP A 163 -10.11 13.83 22.03
CA TRP A 163 -10.63 15.18 22.11
C TRP A 163 -10.40 15.73 23.51
N GLU A 164 -10.17 17.03 23.63
CA GLU A 164 -9.97 17.70 24.92
C GLU A 164 -10.88 18.91 25.06
N GLY A 165 -11.53 19.06 26.22
CA GLY A 165 -12.38 20.22 26.51
C GLY A 165 -13.74 20.21 25.80
N LEU A 166 -14.30 19.03 25.52
CA LEU A 166 -15.65 18.90 24.94
C LEU A 166 -16.71 19.37 25.94
N THR A 167 -17.70 20.10 25.43
CA THR A 167 -18.97 20.35 26.15
C THR A 167 -19.83 19.08 26.12
N PRO A 168 -20.81 18.93 27.03
CA PRO A 168 -21.71 17.77 27.01
C PRO A 168 -22.44 17.58 25.66
N LYS A 169 -22.81 18.69 25.01
CA LYS A 169 -23.45 18.66 23.68
C LYS A 169 -22.51 18.16 22.59
N GLU A 170 -21.26 18.62 22.58
CA GLU A 170 -20.25 18.15 21.62
C GLU A 170 -19.87 16.69 21.86
N ASN A 171 -19.79 16.25 23.12
CA ASN A 171 -19.53 14.86 23.47
C ASN A 171 -20.66 13.95 22.95
N LYS A 172 -21.92 14.33 23.20
CA LYS A 172 -23.07 13.58 22.68
C LYS A 172 -23.12 13.55 21.15
N ALA A 173 -22.73 14.64 20.49
CA ALA A 173 -22.65 14.69 19.03
C ALA A 173 -21.59 13.73 18.45
N LEU A 174 -20.55 13.34 19.20
CA LEU A 174 -19.59 12.32 18.78
C LEU A 174 -20.20 10.92 18.75
N ASP A 175 -21.20 10.65 19.59
CA ASP A 175 -21.89 9.34 19.63
C ASP A 175 -22.88 9.19 18.45
N GLU A 176 -23.46 10.30 17.98
CA GLU A 176 -24.60 10.33 17.05
C GLU A 176 -24.23 10.32 15.56
N GLY A 177 -22.95 10.42 15.18
CA GLY A 177 -22.57 10.47 13.77
C GLY A 177 -21.11 10.08 13.48
N PRO A 178 -20.79 9.73 12.21
CA PRO A 178 -19.44 9.35 11.84
C PRO A 178 -18.46 10.51 12.09
N PHE A 179 -17.32 10.18 12.69
CA PHE A 179 -16.25 11.09 13.19
C PHE A 179 -15.79 12.20 12.23
N ILE A 180 -16.09 12.08 10.94
CA ILE A 180 -15.70 12.98 9.84
C ILE A 180 -16.28 14.40 9.99
N ASN A 181 -17.45 14.54 10.63
CA ASN A 181 -18.18 15.81 10.67
C ASN A 181 -17.78 16.74 11.83
N LEU A 182 -17.04 16.23 12.82
CA LEU A 182 -16.59 17.03 13.95
C LEU A 182 -15.23 17.66 13.62
N VAL A 183 -15.30 18.70 12.79
CA VAL A 183 -14.23 19.68 12.55
C VAL A 183 -14.07 20.52 13.82
N SER A 184 -13.70 19.86 14.92
CA SER A 184 -13.51 20.53 16.19
C SER A 184 -12.03 20.85 16.33
N THR A 185 -11.71 22.10 16.66
CA THR A 185 -10.38 22.52 17.14
C THR A 185 -9.95 21.74 18.40
N LYS A 186 -10.87 20.99 19.02
CA LYS A 186 -10.65 20.14 20.19
C LYS A 186 -10.11 18.75 19.84
N HIS A 187 -10.14 18.35 18.57
CA HIS A 187 -9.51 17.10 18.12
C HIS A 187 -7.98 17.23 18.21
N LYS A 188 -7.32 16.30 18.89
CA LYS A 188 -5.87 16.35 19.17
C LYS A 188 -5.01 15.57 18.19
N GLY A 189 -5.62 15.06 17.12
CA GLY A 189 -4.97 14.22 16.13
C GLY A 189 -5.23 12.73 16.36
N PHE A 190 -4.42 11.93 15.69
CA PHE A 190 -4.54 10.48 15.60
C PHE A 190 -3.32 9.82 16.22
N ILE A 191 -3.52 8.66 16.82
CA ILE A 191 -2.48 7.67 17.08
C ILE A 191 -2.82 6.43 16.29
N ILE A 192 -1.91 6.02 15.42
CA ILE A 192 -2.06 4.81 14.60
C ILE A 192 -1.11 3.73 15.12
N GLU A 193 -1.66 2.55 15.33
CA GLU A 193 -0.93 1.31 15.55
C GLU A 193 -1.12 0.43 14.29
N PRO A 194 -0.08 0.18 13.48
CA PRO A 194 -0.20 -0.60 12.27
C PRO A 194 -0.34 -2.08 12.59
N CYS A 195 -1.12 -2.79 11.76
CA CYS A 195 -1.13 -4.24 11.77
C CYS A 195 0.29 -4.80 11.54
N PRO A 196 0.68 -5.92 12.20
CA PRO A 196 2.02 -6.48 12.07
C PRO A 196 2.50 -6.65 10.63
N ILE A 197 1.63 -6.98 9.67
CA ILE A 197 2.01 -7.17 8.26
C ILE A 197 2.63 -5.92 7.60
N ILE A 198 2.37 -4.72 8.13
CA ILE A 198 2.93 -3.46 7.62
C ILE A 198 4.41 -3.32 7.99
N VAL A 199 4.80 -3.83 9.16
CA VAL A 199 6.12 -3.64 9.76
C VAL A 199 6.95 -4.93 9.78
N ASP A 200 6.32 -6.07 9.52
CA ASP A 200 6.97 -7.38 9.49
C ASP A 200 8.08 -7.42 8.44
N GLN A 201 9.27 -7.84 8.89
CA GLN A 201 10.51 -7.89 8.11
C GLN A 201 10.79 -6.60 7.33
N ILE A 202 10.40 -5.43 7.84
CA ILE A 202 10.55 -4.14 7.13
C ILE A 202 12.01 -3.79 6.81
N ASP A 203 12.97 -4.37 7.54
CA ASP A 203 14.41 -4.16 7.31
C ASP A 203 15.04 -5.15 6.33
N SER A 204 14.37 -6.26 6.00
CA SER A 204 14.94 -7.32 5.15
C SER A 204 14.08 -7.71 3.94
N TYR A 205 12.76 -7.59 4.05
CA TYR A 205 11.78 -7.99 3.03
C TYR A 205 10.81 -6.85 2.70
N PHE A 206 11.35 -5.81 2.06
CA PHE A 206 10.62 -4.58 1.73
C PHE A 206 10.86 -4.12 0.29
N VAL A 207 10.03 -3.18 -0.15
CA VAL A 207 10.16 -2.47 -1.42
C VAL A 207 10.37 -0.97 -1.19
N LEU A 208 11.18 -0.36 -2.05
CA LEU A 208 11.37 1.09 -2.11
C LEU A 208 10.48 1.69 -3.20
N LYS A 209 9.78 2.78 -2.89
CA LYS A 209 8.91 3.48 -3.82
C LYS A 209 9.08 5.00 -3.67
N PRO A 210 8.97 5.79 -4.74
CA PRO A 210 8.85 7.24 -4.61
C PRO A 210 7.63 7.59 -3.73
N ALA A 211 7.80 8.49 -2.77
CA ALA A 211 6.73 8.91 -1.86
C ALA A 211 5.56 9.52 -2.64
N ASN A 212 5.82 10.19 -3.75
CA ASN A 212 4.81 10.83 -4.59
C ASN A 212 4.23 9.91 -5.69
N MET A 213 4.55 8.60 -5.71
CA MET A 213 4.17 7.69 -6.81
C MET A 213 2.68 7.73 -7.15
N TYR A 214 1.80 7.70 -6.14
CA TYR A 214 0.35 7.74 -6.38
C TYR A 214 -0.15 9.16 -6.70
N GLN A 215 0.47 10.20 -6.13
CA GLN A 215 0.18 11.59 -6.48
C GLN A 215 0.51 11.86 -7.95
N GLU A 216 1.61 11.30 -8.47
CA GLU A 216 1.98 11.41 -9.89
C GLU A 216 0.89 10.81 -10.78
N ILE A 217 0.38 9.61 -10.45
CA ILE A 217 -0.75 9.00 -11.18
C ILE A 217 -1.97 9.92 -11.14
N LYS A 218 -2.35 10.40 -9.96
CA LYS A 218 -3.55 11.25 -9.78
C LYS A 218 -3.45 12.55 -10.57
N LEU A 219 -2.27 13.16 -10.64
CA LEU A 219 -2.06 14.45 -11.32
C LEU A 219 -2.00 14.29 -12.84
N ARG A 220 -1.26 13.30 -13.33
CA ARG A 220 -1.04 13.09 -14.77
C ARG A 220 -2.18 12.30 -15.43
N PHE A 221 -2.84 11.43 -14.66
CA PHE A 221 -3.88 10.52 -15.11
C PHE A 221 -5.07 10.51 -14.13
N PRO A 222 -5.84 11.62 -14.02
CA PRO A 222 -6.90 11.76 -13.03
C PRO A 222 -7.99 10.68 -13.11
N ASN A 223 -8.21 10.10 -14.30
CA ASN A 223 -9.17 9.02 -14.55
C ASN A 223 -8.55 7.61 -14.50
N ALA A 224 -7.34 7.46 -13.97
CA ALA A 224 -6.71 6.15 -13.81
C ALA A 224 -7.55 5.26 -12.89
N SER A 225 -7.87 4.05 -13.37
CA SER A 225 -8.63 3.07 -12.61
C SER A 225 -7.81 2.52 -11.43
N LYS A 226 -8.48 1.89 -10.46
CA LYS A 226 -7.78 1.17 -9.37
C LYS A 226 -6.79 0.11 -9.90
N PHE A 227 -7.04 -0.46 -11.07
CA PHE A 227 -6.16 -1.45 -11.69
C PHE A 227 -4.78 -0.88 -12.02
N THR A 228 -4.70 0.41 -12.37
CA THR A 228 -3.42 1.09 -12.64
C THR A 228 -2.55 1.14 -11.39
N TYR A 229 -3.15 1.42 -10.23
CA TYR A 229 -2.46 1.45 -8.94
C TYR A 229 -1.95 0.04 -8.57
N THR A 230 -2.83 -0.96 -8.65
CA THR A 230 -2.47 -2.37 -8.41
C THR A 230 -1.37 -2.84 -9.36
N PHE A 231 -1.43 -2.46 -10.64
CA PHE A 231 -0.46 -2.86 -11.66
C PHE A 231 0.93 -2.30 -11.38
N LEU A 232 1.03 -1.01 -11.02
CA LEU A 232 2.32 -0.41 -10.68
C LEU A 232 2.92 -1.00 -9.41
N ASP A 233 2.11 -1.19 -8.35
CA ASP A 233 2.57 -1.88 -7.15
C ASP A 233 3.05 -3.30 -7.46
N TRP A 234 2.37 -4.01 -8.38
CA TRP A 234 2.76 -5.35 -8.82
C TRP A 234 4.10 -5.35 -9.57
N ILE A 235 4.29 -4.43 -10.52
CA ILE A 235 5.55 -4.28 -11.26
C ILE A 235 6.71 -4.04 -10.28
N VAL A 236 6.55 -3.06 -9.38
CA VAL A 236 7.60 -2.63 -8.45
C VAL A 236 7.92 -3.73 -7.43
N SER A 237 6.89 -4.38 -6.88
CA SER A 237 7.07 -5.48 -5.92
C SER A 237 7.67 -6.73 -6.58
N THR A 238 7.27 -7.05 -7.81
CA THR A 238 7.79 -8.19 -8.56
C THR A 238 9.25 -7.97 -8.98
N ALA A 239 9.59 -6.78 -9.46
CA ALA A 239 10.97 -6.41 -9.77
C ALA A 239 11.86 -6.56 -8.53
N THR A 240 11.38 -6.08 -7.38
CA THR A 240 12.11 -6.14 -6.11
C THR A 240 12.33 -7.57 -5.64
N ARG A 241 11.31 -8.43 -5.69
CA ARG A 241 11.46 -9.85 -5.35
C ARG A 241 12.44 -10.55 -6.27
N LYS A 242 12.37 -10.31 -7.58
CA LYS A 242 13.30 -10.89 -8.55
C LYS A 242 14.75 -10.46 -8.26
N LYS A 243 14.96 -9.18 -7.94
CA LYS A 243 16.27 -8.65 -7.52
C LYS A 243 16.78 -9.34 -6.25
N MET A 244 15.94 -9.46 -5.23
CA MET A 244 16.29 -10.09 -3.95
C MET A 244 16.65 -11.57 -4.10
N ASN A 245 15.93 -12.28 -4.97
CA ASN A 245 16.12 -13.71 -5.23
C ASN A 245 17.20 -14.00 -6.28
N ASN A 246 17.86 -12.98 -6.85
CA ASN A 246 18.92 -13.16 -7.83
C ASN A 246 20.25 -13.46 -7.09
N PRO A 247 20.80 -14.68 -7.20
CA PRO A 247 21.95 -15.11 -6.42
C PRO A 247 23.29 -14.50 -6.87
N THR A 248 23.41 -14.02 -8.12
CA THR A 248 24.70 -13.64 -8.69
C THR A 248 25.08 -12.19 -8.41
N ASN A 249 24.18 -11.23 -8.64
CA ASN A 249 24.55 -9.80 -8.57
C ASN A 249 23.51 -8.89 -7.91
N LYS A 250 22.36 -9.43 -7.45
CA LYS A 250 21.22 -8.64 -6.95
C LYS A 250 20.89 -7.45 -7.88
N ASP A 251 21.05 -7.59 -9.19
CA ASP A 251 20.67 -6.57 -10.16
C ASP A 251 19.14 -6.59 -10.40
N TRP A 252 18.61 -5.44 -10.82
CA TRP A 252 17.23 -5.33 -11.25
C TRP A 252 17.01 -6.19 -12.51
N PRO A 253 15.85 -6.86 -12.66
CA PRO A 253 15.59 -7.67 -13.84
C PRO A 253 15.35 -6.80 -15.07
N ASP A 254 15.78 -7.25 -16.26
CA ASP A 254 15.48 -6.57 -17.53
C ASP A 254 13.99 -6.62 -17.87
N LYS A 255 13.34 -7.74 -17.53
CA LYS A 255 11.93 -7.96 -17.85
C LYS A 255 11.16 -8.77 -16.80
N ILE A 256 9.85 -8.53 -16.78
CA ILE A 256 8.87 -9.30 -16.03
C ILE A 256 7.92 -9.96 -17.02
N GLU A 257 7.57 -11.23 -16.78
CA GLU A 257 6.70 -12.00 -17.63
C GLU A 257 5.54 -12.57 -16.81
N ILE A 258 4.33 -12.56 -17.36
CA ILE A 258 3.14 -13.13 -16.73
C ILE A 258 2.12 -13.53 -17.81
N GLY A 259 1.35 -14.59 -17.57
CA GLY A 259 0.21 -14.93 -18.43
C GLY A 259 -0.90 -13.88 -18.32
N PHE A 260 -1.57 -13.55 -19.42
CA PHE A 260 -2.63 -12.55 -19.47
C PHE A 260 -3.76 -12.81 -18.46
N GLU A 261 -4.20 -14.07 -18.36
CA GLU A 261 -5.22 -14.47 -17.39
C GLU A 261 -4.73 -14.28 -15.94
N ASN A 262 -3.50 -14.70 -15.63
CA ASN A 262 -2.91 -14.53 -14.30
C ASN A 262 -2.72 -13.05 -13.94
N LEU A 263 -2.39 -12.20 -14.91
CA LEU A 263 -2.36 -10.76 -14.70
C LEU A 263 -3.76 -10.22 -14.39
N SER A 264 -4.79 -10.71 -15.08
CA SER A 264 -6.18 -10.32 -14.83
C SER A 264 -6.63 -10.64 -13.40
N TYR A 265 -6.28 -11.83 -12.90
CA TYR A 265 -6.50 -12.20 -11.49
C TYR A 265 -5.66 -11.35 -10.53
N THR A 266 -4.39 -11.12 -10.85
CA THR A 266 -3.48 -10.26 -10.06
C THR A 266 -4.06 -8.86 -9.87
N LEU A 267 -4.66 -8.30 -10.92
CA LEU A 267 -5.32 -7.00 -10.90
C LEU A 267 -6.74 -7.02 -10.31
N ARG A 268 -7.19 -8.15 -9.75
CA ARG A 268 -8.52 -8.30 -9.12
C ARG A 268 -9.68 -8.03 -10.10
N MET A 269 -9.53 -8.40 -11.36
CA MET A 269 -10.57 -8.24 -12.39
C MET A 269 -11.63 -9.36 -12.36
N ASN A 270 -11.85 -10.00 -11.20
CA ASN A 270 -12.70 -11.19 -11.04
C ASN A 270 -14.09 -11.01 -11.64
N ARG A 271 -14.75 -9.86 -11.42
CA ARG A 271 -16.07 -9.57 -12.01
C ARG A 271 -16.06 -9.68 -13.55
N TYR A 272 -15.02 -9.17 -14.21
CA TYR A 272 -14.91 -9.24 -15.66
C TYR A 272 -14.55 -10.65 -16.13
N ILE A 273 -13.74 -11.37 -15.34
CA ILE A 273 -13.38 -12.77 -15.64
C ILE A 273 -14.63 -13.65 -15.58
N THR A 274 -15.42 -13.57 -14.49
CA THR A 274 -16.67 -14.33 -14.32
C THR A 274 -17.68 -14.01 -15.40
N SER A 275 -17.81 -12.72 -15.78
CA SER A 275 -18.68 -12.30 -16.89
C SER A 275 -18.06 -12.47 -18.28
N ARG A 276 -16.90 -13.14 -18.39
CA ARG A 276 -16.16 -13.42 -19.64
C ARG A 276 -15.90 -12.18 -20.51
N ASN A 277 -15.79 -11.00 -19.90
CA ASN A 277 -15.59 -9.72 -20.56
C ASN A 277 -14.11 -9.44 -20.89
N TRP A 278 -13.48 -10.37 -21.61
CA TRP A 278 -12.03 -10.35 -21.90
C TRP A 278 -11.58 -9.12 -22.69
N LYS A 279 -12.42 -8.58 -23.58
CA LYS A 279 -12.12 -7.34 -24.31
C LYS A 279 -11.97 -6.14 -23.36
N LYS A 280 -12.85 -6.02 -22.35
CA LYS A 280 -12.76 -4.95 -21.33
C LYS A 280 -11.51 -5.11 -20.46
N ILE A 281 -11.16 -6.35 -20.11
CA ILE A 281 -9.92 -6.68 -19.40
C ILE A 281 -8.71 -6.23 -20.22
N GLU A 282 -8.66 -6.59 -21.51
CA GLU A 282 -7.57 -6.23 -22.42
C GLU A 282 -7.42 -4.70 -22.54
N THR A 283 -8.52 -3.97 -22.73
CA THR A 283 -8.51 -2.50 -22.75
C THR A 283 -8.00 -1.91 -21.43
N ALA A 284 -8.45 -2.42 -20.29
CA ALA A 284 -8.02 -1.92 -18.97
C ALA A 284 -6.52 -2.19 -18.73
N ILE A 285 -6.02 -3.37 -19.09
CA ILE A 285 -4.61 -3.74 -18.98
C ILE A 285 -3.75 -2.88 -19.90
N ASN A 286 -4.15 -2.71 -21.17
CA ASN A 286 -3.43 -1.85 -22.12
C ASN A 286 -3.30 -0.42 -21.56
N ARG A 287 -4.37 0.13 -20.98
CA ARG A 287 -4.33 1.45 -20.34
C ARG A 287 -3.36 1.50 -19.15
N CYS A 288 -3.28 0.43 -18.35
CA CYS A 288 -2.29 0.35 -17.26
C CYS A 288 -0.85 0.32 -17.78
N ILE A 289 -0.62 -0.36 -18.90
CA ILE A 289 0.70 -0.46 -19.55
C ILE A 289 1.14 0.90 -20.11
N GLU A 290 0.26 1.58 -20.86
CA GLU A 290 0.50 2.93 -21.38
C GLU A 290 0.93 3.88 -20.26
N ILE A 291 0.15 3.94 -19.18
CA ILE A 291 0.45 4.78 -18.03
C ILE A 291 1.81 4.40 -17.41
N ALA A 292 2.13 3.10 -17.28
CA ALA A 292 3.41 2.67 -16.73
C ALA A 292 4.61 3.05 -17.62
N ILE A 293 4.45 3.08 -18.95
CA ILE A 293 5.46 3.56 -19.90
C ILE A 293 5.60 5.09 -19.80
N GLU A 294 4.50 5.83 -19.78
CA GLU A 294 4.52 7.30 -19.65
C GLU A 294 5.10 7.79 -18.31
N LEU A 295 4.89 7.02 -17.24
CA LEU A 295 5.51 7.20 -15.94
C LEU A 295 6.95 6.66 -15.89
N LYS A 296 7.47 6.11 -16.98
CA LYS A 296 8.84 5.57 -17.13
C LYS A 296 9.16 4.41 -16.17
N TRP A 297 8.16 3.66 -15.71
CA TRP A 297 8.39 2.39 -15.00
C TRP A 297 8.74 1.26 -15.97
N LEU A 298 8.17 1.30 -17.17
CA LEU A 298 8.45 0.41 -18.28
C LEU A 298 9.11 1.18 -19.42
N ILE A 299 9.96 0.51 -20.19
CA ILE A 299 10.51 1.02 -21.45
C ILE A 299 9.58 0.63 -22.60
N LYS A 300 9.16 -0.64 -22.62
CA LYS A 300 8.24 -1.19 -23.62
C LYS A 300 7.51 -2.41 -23.08
N HIS A 301 6.53 -2.88 -23.86
CA HIS A 301 5.74 -4.08 -23.61
C HIS A 301 5.60 -4.88 -24.89
N GLU A 302 5.60 -6.21 -24.77
CA GLU A 302 5.31 -7.15 -25.85
C GLU A 302 4.27 -8.17 -25.38
N ARG A 303 3.29 -8.43 -26.24
CA ARG A 303 2.30 -9.50 -26.05
C ARG A 303 2.63 -10.63 -27.01
N ILE A 304 2.96 -11.79 -26.47
CA ILE A 304 3.41 -12.96 -27.23
C ILE A 304 2.40 -14.08 -27.07
N GLN A 305 2.11 -14.80 -28.16
CA GLN A 305 1.35 -16.04 -28.08
C GLN A 305 2.18 -17.09 -27.33
N GLY A 306 1.70 -17.59 -26.20
CA GLY A 306 2.43 -18.62 -25.44
C GLY A 306 2.28 -20.00 -26.07
N LYS A 307 3.26 -20.88 -25.85
CA LYS A 307 3.17 -22.30 -26.27
C LYS A 307 2.07 -23.07 -25.51
N THR A 308 1.81 -22.69 -24.26
CA THR A 308 0.81 -23.34 -23.35
C THR A 308 -0.16 -22.33 -22.74
N ILE A 309 0.17 -21.04 -22.77
CA ILE A 309 -0.65 -19.94 -22.24
C ILE A 309 -1.21 -19.16 -23.43
N SER A 310 -2.51 -18.89 -23.46
CA SER A 310 -3.17 -18.23 -24.60
C SER A 310 -2.50 -16.90 -24.98
N LYS A 311 -2.09 -16.09 -24.00
CA LYS A 311 -1.34 -14.83 -24.22
C LYS A 311 -0.36 -14.63 -23.05
N LYS A 312 0.91 -14.31 -23.34
CA LYS A 312 1.93 -13.94 -22.35
C LYS A 312 2.28 -12.46 -22.52
N GLU A 313 2.31 -11.73 -21.41
CA GLU A 313 2.76 -10.35 -21.34
C GLU A 313 4.23 -10.30 -20.92
N VAL A 314 5.02 -9.53 -21.65
CA VAL A 314 6.44 -9.27 -21.36
C VAL A 314 6.63 -7.76 -21.16
N PHE A 315 7.02 -7.37 -19.96
CA PHE A 315 7.24 -5.98 -19.55
C PHE A 315 8.73 -5.71 -19.41
N TYR A 316 9.28 -4.82 -20.23
CA TYR A 316 10.69 -4.42 -20.16
C TYR A 316 10.83 -3.25 -19.18
N LEU A 317 11.59 -3.45 -18.11
CA LEU A 317 11.70 -2.49 -17.02
C LEU A 317 12.66 -1.35 -17.37
N ASN A 318 12.34 -0.15 -16.90
CA ASN A 318 13.32 0.94 -16.87
C ASN A 318 14.26 0.77 -15.68
N LYS A 319 15.32 -0.03 -15.84
CA LYS A 319 16.31 -0.29 -14.78
C LYS A 319 16.89 0.98 -14.16
N ILE A 320 17.13 2.02 -14.97
CA ILE A 320 17.70 3.29 -14.52
C ILE A 320 16.81 3.91 -13.44
N LYS A 321 15.48 3.89 -13.62
CA LYS A 321 14.54 4.41 -12.62
C LYS A 321 14.63 3.64 -11.30
N PHE A 322 14.70 2.30 -11.35
CA PHE A 322 14.84 1.47 -10.15
C PHE A 322 16.19 1.65 -9.44
N GLN A 323 17.27 1.82 -10.20
CA GLN A 323 18.60 2.13 -9.68
C GLN A 323 18.62 3.51 -9.01
N GLN A 324 18.02 4.53 -9.62
CA GLN A 324 17.88 5.87 -9.05
C GLN A 324 17.13 5.86 -7.72
N ILE A 325 16.02 5.11 -7.62
CA ILE A 325 15.28 4.93 -6.35
C ILE A 325 16.18 4.34 -5.26
N SER A 326 16.97 3.31 -5.61
CA SER A 326 17.90 2.67 -4.68
C SER A 326 19.00 3.63 -4.22
N LYS A 327 19.56 4.40 -5.15
CA LYS A 327 20.63 5.39 -4.89
C LYS A 327 20.12 6.56 -4.04
N ASN A 328 18.97 7.13 -4.39
CA ASN A 328 18.37 8.24 -3.64
C ASN A 328 18.10 7.86 -2.19
N ARG A 329 17.73 6.59 -1.94
CA ARG A 329 17.56 6.10 -0.57
C ARG A 329 18.87 6.09 0.24
N LEU A 330 20.01 5.75 -0.38
CA LEU A 330 21.31 5.78 0.29
C LEU A 330 21.71 7.21 0.66
N LEU A 331 21.49 8.16 -0.26
CA LEU A 331 21.74 9.58 -0.02
C LEU A 331 20.88 10.13 1.13
N GLU A 332 19.60 9.74 1.21
CA GLU A 332 18.72 10.11 2.34
C GLU A 332 19.20 9.55 3.69
N SER A 333 19.85 8.37 3.71
CA SER A 333 20.39 7.81 4.95
C SER A 333 21.70 8.46 5.39
N GLU A 334 22.51 8.96 4.45
CA GLU A 334 23.80 9.62 4.74
C GLU A 334 23.60 11.07 5.24
N GLN A 335 22.51 11.73 4.85
CA GLN A 335 22.22 13.12 5.22
C GLN A 335 21.59 13.30 6.61
N LYS A 336 21.37 12.24 7.38
CA LYS A 336 20.88 12.32 8.77
C LYS A 336 22.03 12.08 9.75
N PRO A 337 22.62 13.12 10.38
CA PRO A 337 23.37 12.94 11.61
C PRO A 337 22.40 12.56 12.74
N ILE A 338 22.92 11.77 13.68
CA ILE A 338 22.26 11.14 14.84
C ILE A 338 21.36 12.10 15.62
#